data_AF-A0A2H9R291-F1
#
_entry.id   AF-A0A2H9R291-F1
#
_cell.length_a   1.000
_cell.length_b   1.000
_cell.length_c   1.000
_cell.angle_alpha   90.00
_cell.angle_beta   90.00
_cell.angle_gamma   90.00
#
_symmetry.space_group_name_H-M   'P 1'
#
loop_
_entity.id
_entity.type
_entity.pdbx_description
1 polymer ?
#
loop_
_entity_poly.entity_id
_entity_poly.type
_entity_poly.pdbx_seq_one_letter_code
_entity_poly.pdbx_strand_id
1 'polypeptide(L)'
;MLKKHGILGLLLIIYAEVIMLLKIQPLSTWYFYPIWFGYILFVDSLVYEIKKKSIIINEPIKAIKMLFISIFVWWFFEFCNLFTRNWYYKNIQEPIWLIFSIAFSTVILAVFETSYLLKSLKIFERIKLPFEIKITKNLIFIIVIFGLLLMLGVIVSPYYFFGGIWFFPFLILDPINYIKKRPSILKNLEKGKFNEILYIMIATLICGFFWEFWNFWAYPKWFYNIPLLHNLGFLTPITTFKIFEMYLPGYLGYMPFGLSLFAMYYFAEGIIRKIKSS
;
A
#
# COMPACT_ATOMS: atom_id res chain seq x y z
N MET A 1 -14.12 24.85 -2.69
CA MET A 1 -14.63 24.36 -4.00
C MET A 1 -13.61 23.38 -4.53
N LEU A 2 -13.99 22.23 -5.06
CA LEU A 2 -13.02 21.28 -5.64
C LEU A 2 -12.16 21.97 -6.71
N LYS A 3 -10.86 21.72 -6.69
CA LYS A 3 -9.93 22.22 -7.71
C LYS A 3 -10.17 21.49 -9.03
N LYS A 4 -9.67 22.06 -10.13
CA LYS A 4 -9.81 21.50 -11.48
C LYS A 4 -9.33 20.04 -11.55
N HIS A 5 -8.24 19.70 -10.88
CA HIS A 5 -7.74 18.32 -10.86
C HIS A 5 -8.63 17.37 -10.03
N GLY A 6 -9.26 17.84 -8.97
CA GLY A 6 -10.26 17.07 -8.22
C GLY A 6 -11.51 16.76 -9.05
N ILE A 7 -11.97 17.73 -9.85
CA ILE A 7 -13.08 17.53 -10.81
C ILE A 7 -12.68 16.50 -11.88
N LEU A 8 -11.47 16.63 -12.44
CA LEU A 8 -10.93 15.62 -13.35
C LEU A 8 -10.87 14.23 -12.70
N GLY A 9 -10.49 14.18 -11.41
CA GLY A 9 -10.47 12.94 -10.64
C GLY A 9 -11.85 12.26 -10.58
N LEU A 10 -12.89 13.03 -10.27
CA LEU A 10 -14.28 12.54 -10.27
C LEU A 10 -14.73 12.07 -11.65
N LEU A 11 -14.40 12.82 -12.71
CA LEU A 11 -14.73 12.44 -14.08
C LEU A 11 -14.06 11.12 -14.47
N LEU A 12 -12.80 10.90 -14.05
CA LEU A 12 -12.09 9.65 -14.29
C LEU A 12 -12.71 8.46 -13.54
N ILE A 13 -13.16 8.66 -12.29
CA ILE A 13 -13.89 7.64 -11.53
C ILE A 13 -15.19 7.29 -12.26
N ILE A 14 -16.00 8.29 -12.62
CA ILE A 14 -17.26 8.08 -13.34
C ILE A 14 -17.02 7.35 -14.66
N TYR A 15 -16.02 7.78 -15.42
CA TYR A 15 -15.62 7.13 -16.68
C TYR A 15 -15.25 5.65 -16.47
N ALA A 16 -14.43 5.36 -15.44
CA ALA A 16 -14.02 4.00 -15.13
C ALA A 16 -15.21 3.11 -14.73
N GLU A 17 -16.09 3.61 -13.86
CA GLU A 17 -17.30 2.91 -13.41
C GLU A 17 -18.24 2.62 -14.60
N VAL A 18 -18.46 3.59 -15.50
CA VAL A 18 -19.29 3.39 -16.70
C VAL A 18 -18.70 2.33 -17.62
N ILE A 19 -17.39 2.36 -17.87
CA ILE A 19 -16.72 1.35 -18.72
C ILE A 19 -16.81 -0.04 -18.11
N MET A 20 -16.66 -0.14 -16.79
CA MET A 20 -16.78 -1.40 -16.06
C MET A 20 -18.19 -1.97 -16.15
N LEU A 21 -19.21 -1.14 -15.91
CA LEU A 21 -20.62 -1.54 -15.95
C LEU A 21 -21.05 -1.98 -17.37
N LEU A 22 -20.61 -1.25 -18.39
CA LEU A 22 -20.91 -1.56 -19.79
C LEU A 22 -20.03 -2.68 -20.38
N LYS A 23 -18.98 -3.11 -19.65
CA LYS A 23 -18.02 -4.16 -20.07
C LYS A 23 -17.42 -3.92 -21.47
N ILE A 24 -17.14 -2.66 -21.80
CA ILE A 24 -16.67 -2.26 -23.13
C ILE A 24 -15.20 -2.70 -23.29
N GLN A 25 -14.95 -3.68 -24.16
CA GLN A 25 -13.60 -4.15 -24.49
C GLN A 25 -13.00 -3.32 -25.65
N PRO A 26 -11.69 -3.03 -25.65
CA PRO A 26 -10.68 -3.43 -24.65
C PRO A 26 -10.57 -2.48 -23.44
N LEU A 27 -11.42 -1.46 -23.33
CA LEU A 27 -11.31 -0.40 -22.32
C LEU A 27 -11.46 -0.94 -20.87
N SER A 28 -12.33 -1.91 -20.65
CA SER A 28 -12.52 -2.54 -19.34
C SER A 28 -11.30 -3.30 -18.83
N THR A 29 -10.35 -3.66 -19.70
CA THR A 29 -9.05 -4.21 -19.28
C THR A 29 -8.19 -3.17 -18.56
N TRP A 30 -8.37 -1.89 -18.90
CA TRP A 30 -7.58 -0.79 -18.35
C TRP A 30 -8.26 -0.13 -17.15
N TYR A 31 -9.41 -0.64 -16.71
CA TYR A 31 -10.29 -0.07 -15.68
C TYR A 31 -9.57 0.40 -14.40
N PHE A 32 -8.61 -0.37 -13.90
CA PHE A 32 -7.88 -0.04 -12.68
C PHE A 32 -7.07 1.25 -12.78
N TYR A 33 -6.64 1.64 -13.97
CA TYR A 33 -5.84 2.84 -14.17
C TYR A 33 -6.64 4.13 -13.94
N PRO A 34 -7.68 4.45 -14.72
CA PRO A 34 -8.42 5.70 -14.56
C PRO A 34 -9.06 5.81 -13.18
N ILE A 35 -9.49 4.70 -12.57
CA ILE A 35 -10.15 4.78 -11.26
C ILE A 35 -9.20 5.16 -10.13
N TRP A 36 -7.99 4.58 -10.07
CA TRP A 36 -7.01 4.91 -9.04
C TRP A 36 -6.39 6.29 -9.26
N PHE A 37 -6.12 6.68 -10.50
CA PHE A 37 -5.71 8.06 -10.78
C PHE A 37 -6.83 9.06 -10.43
N GLY A 38 -8.07 8.69 -10.71
CA GLY A 38 -9.24 9.48 -10.33
C GLY A 38 -9.34 9.69 -8.81
N TYR A 39 -9.20 8.60 -8.06
CA TYR A 39 -9.14 8.62 -6.59
C TYR A 39 -8.00 9.50 -6.06
N ILE A 40 -6.78 9.31 -6.57
CA ILE A 40 -5.60 10.09 -6.17
C ILE A 40 -5.84 11.59 -6.37
N LEU A 41 -6.31 12.00 -7.55
CA LEU A 41 -6.55 13.40 -7.86
C LEU A 41 -7.68 14.00 -7.01
N PHE A 42 -8.73 13.22 -6.76
CA PHE A 42 -9.83 13.63 -5.91
C PHE A 42 -9.38 13.84 -4.46
N VAL A 43 -8.68 12.85 -3.88
CA VAL A 43 -8.17 12.92 -2.51
C VAL A 43 -7.16 14.05 -2.34
N ASP A 44 -6.21 14.21 -3.28
CA ASP A 44 -5.26 15.33 -3.25
C ASP A 44 -5.99 16.68 -3.27
N SER A 45 -7.05 16.82 -4.07
CA SER A 45 -7.85 18.06 -4.08
C SER A 45 -8.54 18.31 -2.74
N LEU A 46 -8.99 17.27 -2.01
CA LEU A 46 -9.55 17.44 -0.67
C LEU A 46 -8.49 17.89 0.33
N VAL A 47 -7.31 17.25 0.29
CA VAL A 47 -6.15 17.66 1.11
C VAL A 47 -5.80 19.11 0.83
N TYR A 48 -5.70 19.49 -0.44
CA TYR A 48 -5.42 20.87 -0.84
C TYR A 48 -6.48 21.84 -0.35
N GLU A 49 -7.77 21.50 -0.43
CA GLU A 49 -8.82 22.38 0.06
C GLU A 49 -8.73 22.62 1.58
N ILE A 50 -8.32 21.61 2.35
CA ILE A 50 -8.18 21.69 3.82
C ILE A 50 -6.89 22.41 4.24
N LYS A 51 -5.74 22.09 3.61
CA LYS A 51 -4.41 22.55 4.04
C LYS A 51 -3.78 23.62 3.16
N LYS A 52 -4.37 23.89 1.99
CA LYS A 52 -3.81 24.73 0.91
C LYS A 52 -2.43 24.26 0.44
N LYS A 53 -2.11 22.98 0.73
CA LYS A 53 -0.91 22.27 0.31
C LYS A 53 -1.25 20.79 0.09
N SER A 54 -0.78 20.21 -1.01
CA SER A 54 -0.95 18.79 -1.35
C SER A 54 0.25 18.28 -2.16
N ILE A 55 0.40 16.95 -2.33
CA ILE A 55 1.61 16.41 -2.97
C ILE A 55 1.61 16.77 -4.46
N ILE A 56 0.48 16.62 -5.15
CA ILE A 56 0.41 16.81 -6.61
C ILE A 56 0.68 18.27 -6.99
N ILE A 57 0.15 19.22 -6.21
CA ILE A 57 0.31 20.65 -6.50
C ILE A 57 1.66 21.17 -6.01
N ASN A 58 2.08 20.83 -4.79
CA ASN A 58 3.22 21.48 -4.15
C ASN A 58 4.52 20.66 -4.23
N GLU A 59 4.43 19.35 -4.42
CA GLU A 59 5.57 18.44 -4.51
C GLU A 59 5.47 17.49 -5.74
N PRO A 60 5.24 18.00 -6.98
CA PRO A 60 4.95 17.14 -8.14
C PRO A 60 6.07 16.13 -8.45
N ILE A 61 7.33 16.51 -8.24
CA ILE A 61 8.48 15.59 -8.40
C ILE A 61 8.44 14.45 -7.39
N LYS A 62 7.93 14.70 -6.17
CA LYS A 62 7.72 13.65 -5.16
C LYS A 62 6.59 12.72 -5.58
N ALA A 63 5.49 13.26 -6.13
CA ALA A 63 4.41 12.44 -6.69
C ALA A 63 4.92 11.53 -7.82
N ILE A 64 5.71 12.06 -8.76
CA ILE A 64 6.31 11.26 -9.84
C ILE A 64 7.23 10.17 -9.30
N LYS A 65 8.06 10.48 -8.28
CA LYS A 65 8.88 9.46 -7.62
C LYS A 65 8.04 8.38 -6.95
N MET A 66 6.95 8.75 -6.29
CA MET A 66 6.03 7.78 -5.68
C MET A 66 5.45 6.85 -6.75
N LEU A 67 4.98 7.40 -7.87
CA LEU A 67 4.46 6.61 -8.98
C LEU A 67 5.50 5.63 -9.53
N PHE A 68 6.72 6.11 -9.77
CA PHE A 68 7.81 5.30 -10.31
C PHE A 68 8.26 4.20 -9.33
N ILE A 69 8.50 4.54 -8.06
CA ILE A 69 8.94 3.59 -7.04
C ILE A 69 7.86 2.54 -6.78
N SER A 70 6.59 2.92 -6.85
CA SER A 70 5.45 2.02 -6.62
C SER A 70 5.44 0.82 -7.58
N ILE A 71 5.87 1.02 -8.83
CA ILE A 71 6.01 -0.06 -9.81
C ILE A 71 6.95 -1.16 -9.27
N PHE A 72 8.17 -0.79 -8.88
CA PHE A 72 9.17 -1.74 -8.37
C PHE A 72 8.75 -2.37 -7.05
N VAL A 73 8.12 -1.59 -6.18
CA VAL A 73 7.62 -2.08 -4.89
C VAL A 73 6.58 -3.17 -5.11
N TRP A 74 5.63 -2.99 -6.02
CA TRP A 74 4.64 -4.03 -6.26
C TRP A 74 5.21 -5.23 -7.00
N TRP A 75 6.10 -5.03 -7.98
CA TRP A 75 6.79 -6.15 -8.63
C TRP A 75 7.61 -6.99 -7.65
N PHE A 76 8.13 -6.38 -6.58
CA PHE A 76 8.73 -7.14 -5.48
C PHE A 76 7.70 -8.03 -4.77
N PHE A 77 6.48 -7.56 -4.53
CA PHE A 77 5.40 -8.39 -3.96
C PHE A 77 4.95 -9.48 -4.94
N GLU A 78 4.91 -9.22 -6.25
CA GLU A 78 4.66 -10.26 -7.27
C GLU A 78 5.76 -11.33 -7.26
N PHE A 79 7.03 -10.93 -7.10
CA PHE A 79 8.12 -11.88 -6.94
C PHE A 79 7.95 -12.74 -5.68
N CYS A 80 7.59 -12.14 -4.54
CA CYS A 80 7.26 -12.89 -3.32
C CYS A 80 6.05 -13.82 -3.53
N ASN A 81 5.08 -13.40 -4.33
CA ASN A 81 3.88 -14.19 -4.64
C ASN A 81 4.19 -15.44 -5.46
N LEU A 82 5.33 -15.53 -6.14
CA LEU A 82 5.80 -16.78 -6.76
C LEU A 82 5.98 -17.91 -5.74
N PHE A 83 6.35 -17.57 -4.50
CA PHE A 83 6.52 -18.51 -3.40
C PHE A 83 5.21 -18.76 -2.66
N THR A 84 4.50 -17.70 -2.30
CA THR A 84 3.30 -17.81 -1.45
C THR A 84 2.05 -18.23 -2.19
N ARG A 85 1.93 -17.85 -3.47
CA ARG A 85 0.72 -18.02 -4.29
C ARG A 85 -0.53 -17.49 -3.60
N ASN A 86 -0.38 -16.35 -2.91
CA ASN A 86 -1.44 -15.69 -2.14
C ASN A 86 -2.54 -15.13 -3.04
N TRP A 87 -2.18 -14.65 -4.24
CA TRP A 87 -3.13 -14.20 -5.23
C TRP A 87 -2.78 -14.71 -6.62
N TYR A 88 -3.78 -14.76 -7.48
CA TYR A 88 -3.62 -15.02 -8.90
C TYR A 88 -4.64 -14.21 -9.68
N TYR A 89 -4.36 -13.98 -10.95
CA TYR A 89 -5.19 -13.12 -11.79
C TYR A 89 -5.97 -13.91 -12.85
N LYS A 90 -7.14 -13.39 -13.25
CA LYS A 90 -7.94 -13.90 -14.38
C LYS A 90 -8.25 -12.78 -15.37
N ASN A 91 -8.48 -13.15 -16.62
CA ASN A 91 -8.93 -12.28 -17.72
C ASN A 91 -7.97 -11.12 -18.05
N ILE A 92 -6.65 -11.34 -17.94
CA ILE A 92 -5.67 -10.33 -18.33
C ILE A 92 -5.35 -10.48 -19.83
N GLN A 93 -5.31 -9.36 -20.53
CA GLN A 93 -4.86 -9.29 -21.92
C GLN A 93 -3.37 -8.92 -21.98
N GLU A 94 -2.68 -9.32 -23.04
CA GLU A 94 -1.28 -8.95 -23.25
C GLU A 94 -1.14 -7.51 -23.79
N PRO A 95 -0.03 -6.79 -23.50
CA PRO A 95 1.11 -7.22 -22.68
C PRO A 95 0.86 -7.06 -21.16
N ILE A 96 0.92 -8.17 -20.41
CA ILE A 96 0.64 -8.22 -18.95
C ILE A 96 1.48 -7.21 -18.17
N TRP A 97 2.79 -7.16 -18.48
CA TRP A 97 3.74 -6.34 -17.73
C TRP A 97 3.42 -4.84 -17.77
N LEU A 98 2.86 -4.35 -18.88
CA LEU A 98 2.53 -2.94 -19.07
C LEU A 98 1.29 -2.56 -18.27
N ILE A 99 0.23 -3.37 -18.41
CA ILE A 99 -1.05 -3.17 -17.69
C ILE A 99 -0.79 -3.18 -16.19
N PHE A 100 -0.02 -4.17 -15.73
CA PHE A 100 0.39 -4.30 -14.33
C PHE A 100 1.22 -3.13 -13.85
N SER A 101 2.30 -2.78 -14.56
CA SER A 101 3.15 -1.67 -14.13
C SER A 101 2.37 -0.36 -14.02
N ILE A 102 1.43 -0.12 -14.93
CA ILE A 102 0.56 1.05 -14.89
C ILE A 102 -0.37 1.01 -13.67
N ALA A 103 -1.04 -0.11 -13.41
CA ALA A 103 -1.90 -0.26 -12.23
C ALA A 103 -1.09 -0.12 -10.92
N PHE A 104 0.04 -0.80 -10.84
CA PHE A 104 0.93 -0.84 -9.67
C PHE A 104 1.58 0.50 -9.36
N SER A 105 1.72 1.39 -10.35
CA SER A 105 2.27 2.74 -10.13
C SER A 105 1.47 3.56 -9.11
N THR A 106 0.18 3.27 -8.93
CA THR A 106 -0.72 4.11 -8.12
C THR A 106 -0.66 3.82 -6.61
N VAL A 107 -0.19 2.64 -6.21
CA VAL A 107 -0.32 2.10 -4.85
C VAL A 107 0.26 3.03 -3.77
N ILE A 108 1.53 3.42 -3.90
CA ILE A 108 2.17 4.28 -2.88
C ILE A 108 1.50 5.64 -2.81
N LEU A 109 1.24 6.27 -3.96
CA LEU A 109 0.68 7.63 -3.99
C LEU A 109 -0.74 7.66 -3.42
N ALA A 110 -1.57 6.67 -3.76
CA ALA A 110 -2.93 6.54 -3.21
C ALA A 110 -2.93 6.41 -1.68
N VAL A 111 -2.06 5.55 -1.14
CA VAL A 111 -1.92 5.36 0.31
C VAL A 111 -1.41 6.64 0.99
N PHE A 112 -0.40 7.30 0.41
CA PHE A 112 0.15 8.53 1.00
C PHE A 112 -0.86 9.67 0.96
N GLU A 113 -1.57 9.90 -0.16
CA GLU A 113 -2.64 10.90 -0.24
C GLU A 113 -3.74 10.66 0.79
N THR A 114 -4.18 9.41 0.92
CA THR A 114 -5.19 9.03 1.92
C THR A 114 -4.68 9.30 3.35
N SER A 115 -3.41 9.00 3.62
CA SER A 115 -2.78 9.30 4.92
C SER A 115 -2.72 10.80 5.20
N TYR A 116 -2.43 11.63 4.18
CA TYR A 116 -2.44 13.08 4.29
C TYR A 116 -3.85 13.63 4.49
N LEU A 117 -4.88 13.02 3.89
CA LEU A 117 -6.27 13.39 4.13
C LEU A 117 -6.66 13.13 5.58
N LEU A 118 -6.41 11.91 6.09
CA LEU A 118 -6.68 11.57 7.50
C LEU A 118 -5.94 12.51 8.46
N LYS A 119 -4.67 12.81 8.17
CA LYS A 119 -3.87 13.75 8.94
C LYS A 119 -4.41 15.18 8.85
N SER A 120 -4.92 15.57 7.70
CA SER A 120 -5.49 16.90 7.49
C SER A 120 -6.75 17.12 8.31
N LEU A 121 -7.54 16.05 8.44
CA LEU A 121 -8.73 15.95 9.28
C LEU A 121 -8.44 15.71 10.77
N LYS A 122 -7.17 15.54 11.14
CA LYS A 122 -6.71 15.36 12.54
C LYS A 122 -7.32 14.14 13.26
N ILE A 123 -7.72 13.09 12.50
CA ILE A 123 -8.45 11.92 13.03
C ILE A 123 -7.74 11.25 14.22
N PHE A 124 -6.40 11.17 14.20
CA PHE A 124 -5.61 10.53 15.26
C PHE A 124 -4.69 11.51 16.02
N GLU A 125 -4.93 12.83 15.95
CA GLU A 125 -4.04 13.84 16.53
C GLU A 125 -3.83 13.67 18.05
N ARG A 126 -4.84 13.15 18.75
CA ARG A 126 -4.83 12.92 20.20
C ARG A 126 -4.17 11.59 20.60
N ILE A 127 -3.93 10.68 19.66
CA ILE A 127 -3.35 9.37 19.96
C ILE A 127 -1.83 9.46 19.93
N LYS A 128 -1.21 9.44 21.10
CA LYS A 128 0.24 9.41 21.28
C LYS A 128 0.60 8.28 22.22
N LEU A 129 1.83 7.76 22.09
CA LEU A 129 2.33 6.86 23.12
C LEU A 129 2.60 7.69 24.40
N PRO A 130 2.24 7.17 25.58
CA PRO A 130 2.51 7.86 26.84
C PRO A 130 3.99 7.81 27.23
N PHE A 131 4.82 7.06 26.49
CA PHE A 131 6.25 6.88 26.73
C PHE A 131 7.05 6.93 25.43
N GLU A 132 8.32 7.33 25.54
CA GLU A 132 9.30 7.27 24.45
C GLU A 132 9.95 5.88 24.42
N ILE A 133 10.07 5.30 23.22
CA ILE A 133 10.76 4.02 23.04
C ILE A 133 12.22 4.29 22.73
N LYS A 134 13.13 3.89 23.63
CA LYS A 134 14.57 3.99 23.39
C LYS A 134 15.00 2.98 22.33
N ILE A 135 15.36 3.47 21.14
CA ILE A 135 15.83 2.62 20.04
C ILE A 135 17.31 2.29 20.25
N THR A 136 17.60 1.10 20.77
CA THR A 136 18.97 0.60 20.99
C THR A 136 19.50 -0.15 19.78
N LYS A 137 20.83 -0.31 19.68
CA LYS A 137 21.46 -1.14 18.65
C LYS A 137 20.97 -2.60 18.72
N ASN A 138 20.77 -3.13 19.92
CA ASN A 138 20.27 -4.49 20.13
C ASN A 138 18.84 -4.63 19.61
N LEU A 139 17.96 -3.65 19.87
CA LEU A 139 16.58 -3.67 19.36
C LEU A 139 16.58 -3.65 17.82
N ILE A 140 17.38 -2.78 17.21
CA ILE A 140 17.54 -2.74 15.75
C ILE A 140 18.00 -4.11 15.22
N PHE A 141 19.01 -4.70 15.83
CA PHE A 141 19.53 -6.01 15.43
C PHE A 141 18.45 -7.10 15.52
N ILE A 142 17.71 -7.16 16.63
CA ILE A 142 16.62 -8.12 16.83
C ILE A 142 15.54 -7.95 15.76
N ILE A 143 15.12 -6.71 15.48
CA ILE A 143 14.09 -6.42 14.47
C ILE A 143 14.54 -6.89 13.07
N VAL A 144 15.79 -6.60 12.68
CA VAL A 144 16.33 -7.02 11.38
C VAL A 144 16.45 -8.53 11.28
N ILE A 145 17.00 -9.20 12.31
CA ILE A 145 17.12 -10.66 12.33
C ILE A 145 15.74 -11.32 12.26
N PHE A 146 14.76 -10.81 13.01
CA PHE A 146 13.39 -11.31 12.93
C PHE A 146 12.80 -11.12 11.52
N GLY A 147 13.00 -9.95 10.89
CA GLY A 147 12.60 -9.71 9.51
C GLY A 147 13.26 -10.68 8.52
N LEU A 148 14.55 -10.95 8.66
CA LEU A 148 15.28 -11.90 7.81
C LEU A 148 14.80 -13.34 7.99
N LEU A 149 14.56 -13.77 9.23
CA LEU A 149 13.99 -15.09 9.52
C LEU A 149 12.58 -15.23 8.96
N LEU A 150 11.76 -14.17 9.04
CA LEU A 150 10.42 -14.16 8.48
C LEU A 150 10.44 -14.22 6.96
N MET A 151 11.35 -13.49 6.31
CA MET A 151 11.59 -13.58 4.87
C MET A 151 12.03 -14.99 4.46
N LEU A 152 12.95 -15.60 5.22
CA LEU A 152 13.39 -16.98 4.99
C LEU A 152 12.21 -17.96 5.15
N GLY A 153 11.36 -17.77 6.16
CA GLY A 153 10.15 -18.55 6.36
C GLY A 153 9.18 -18.48 5.18
N VAL A 154 8.96 -17.28 4.63
CA VAL A 154 8.16 -17.07 3.40
C VAL A 154 8.69 -17.90 2.22
N ILE A 155 10.01 -17.98 2.07
CA ILE A 155 10.65 -18.66 0.92
C ILE A 155 10.66 -20.17 1.12
N VAL A 156 11.06 -20.64 2.30
CA VAL A 156 11.28 -22.07 2.59
C VAL A 156 9.98 -22.78 2.95
N SER A 157 9.07 -22.10 3.63
CA SER A 157 7.81 -22.67 4.09
C SER A 157 6.63 -21.69 3.91
N PRO A 158 6.35 -21.29 2.65
CA PRO A 158 5.31 -20.30 2.34
C PRO A 158 3.94 -20.70 2.90
N TYR A 159 3.64 -21.99 2.98
CA TYR A 159 2.36 -22.47 3.52
C TYR A 159 2.05 -21.92 4.91
N TYR A 160 3.03 -21.87 5.81
CA TYR A 160 2.85 -21.35 7.18
C TYR A 160 3.16 -19.86 7.30
N PHE A 161 4.11 -19.35 6.49
CA PHE A 161 4.61 -17.98 6.60
C PHE A 161 4.05 -17.04 5.54
N PHE A 162 3.00 -17.43 4.81
CA PHE A 162 2.44 -16.65 3.69
C PHE A 162 2.07 -15.21 4.07
N GLY A 163 1.63 -14.97 5.31
CA GLY A 163 1.29 -13.63 5.82
C GLY A 163 2.52 -12.77 6.13
N GLY A 164 3.69 -13.39 6.30
CA GLY A 164 4.95 -12.72 6.60
C GLY A 164 5.39 -11.72 5.53
N ILE A 165 4.90 -11.87 4.28
CA ILE A 165 5.20 -10.97 3.17
C ILE A 165 4.84 -9.52 3.46
N TRP A 166 3.81 -9.28 4.26
CA TRP A 166 3.35 -7.93 4.58
C TRP A 166 4.20 -7.26 5.66
N PHE A 167 5.02 -8.03 6.39
CA PHE A 167 5.76 -7.58 7.56
C PHE A 167 7.26 -7.47 7.33
N PHE A 168 7.87 -8.51 6.73
CA PHE A 168 9.32 -8.58 6.63
C PHE A 168 9.96 -7.36 5.92
N PRO A 169 9.34 -6.71 4.90
CA PRO A 169 9.96 -5.56 4.25
C PRO A 169 10.21 -4.39 5.21
N PHE A 170 9.23 -4.01 6.04
CA PHE A 170 9.46 -2.92 6.99
C PHE A 170 10.38 -3.33 8.14
N LEU A 171 10.35 -4.59 8.58
CA LEU A 171 11.26 -5.09 9.62
C LEU A 171 12.72 -5.02 9.17
N ILE A 172 13.00 -5.19 7.87
CA ILE A 172 14.36 -5.11 7.34
C ILE A 172 14.74 -3.67 6.96
N LEU A 173 13.87 -2.95 6.24
CA LEU A 173 14.22 -1.67 5.62
C LEU A 173 14.03 -0.46 6.54
N ASP A 174 13.07 -0.50 7.47
CA ASP A 174 12.84 0.62 8.38
C ASP A 174 14.02 0.87 9.33
N PRO A 175 14.69 -0.16 9.90
CA PRO A 175 15.90 0.04 10.67
C PRO A 175 17.05 0.66 9.85
N ILE A 176 17.16 0.32 8.56
CA ILE A 176 18.15 0.94 7.67
C ILE A 176 17.83 2.43 7.48
N ASN A 177 16.55 2.76 7.24
CA ASN A 177 16.12 4.15 7.15
C ASN A 177 16.40 4.92 8.44
N TYR A 178 16.13 4.32 9.59
CA TYR A 178 16.42 4.88 10.91
C TYR A 178 17.91 5.19 11.08
N ILE A 179 18.80 4.22 10.81
CA ILE A 179 20.26 4.40 10.90
C ILE A 179 20.75 5.49 9.95
N LYS A 180 20.18 5.55 8.74
CA LYS A 180 20.52 6.57 7.73
C LYS A 180 19.85 7.93 7.97
N LYS A 181 19.18 8.13 9.12
CA LYS A 181 18.44 9.35 9.48
C LYS A 181 17.39 9.78 8.46
N ARG A 182 16.82 8.81 7.73
CA ARG A 182 15.69 9.00 6.81
C ARG A 182 14.38 8.88 7.60
N PRO A 183 13.23 9.31 7.04
CA PRO A 183 11.94 9.04 7.66
C PRO A 183 11.75 7.53 7.90
N SER A 184 11.38 7.17 9.12
CA SER A 184 11.23 5.78 9.55
C SER A 184 10.18 5.64 10.66
N ILE A 185 9.59 4.46 10.75
CA ILE A 185 8.63 4.04 11.78
C ILE A 185 9.31 4.07 13.14
N LEU A 186 10.52 3.51 13.25
CA LEU A 186 11.31 3.56 14.48
C LEU A 186 11.56 5.00 14.95
N LYS A 187 11.78 5.96 14.04
CA LYS A 187 11.96 7.37 14.42
C LYS A 187 10.67 8.00 14.94
N ASN A 188 9.52 7.58 14.41
CA ASN A 188 8.22 8.02 14.92
C ASN A 188 7.93 7.43 16.30
N LEU A 189 8.24 6.14 16.51
CA LEU A 189 8.13 5.48 17.81
C LEU A 189 9.03 6.11 18.88
N GLU A 190 10.29 6.39 18.52
CA GLU A 190 11.24 7.07 19.41
C GLU A 190 10.71 8.43 19.89
N LYS A 191 10.03 9.16 19.00
CA LYS A 191 9.46 10.49 19.30
C LYS A 191 8.06 10.44 19.91
N GLY A 192 7.53 9.25 20.25
CA GLY A 192 6.16 9.09 20.74
C GLY A 192 5.06 9.44 19.72
N LYS A 193 5.40 9.58 18.43
CA LYS A 193 4.51 9.98 17.34
C LYS A 193 3.78 8.78 16.72
N PHE A 194 3.06 8.04 17.56
CA PHE A 194 2.33 6.85 17.12
C PHE A 194 1.18 7.15 16.15
N ASN A 195 0.59 8.33 16.24
CA ASN A 195 -0.37 8.84 15.27
C ASN A 195 0.14 8.78 13.81
N GLU A 196 1.42 9.07 13.55
CA GLU A 196 1.98 9.00 12.19
C GLU A 196 1.96 7.57 11.63
N ILE A 197 2.06 6.57 12.50
CA ILE A 197 1.99 5.14 12.15
C ILE A 197 0.54 4.74 11.89
N LEU A 198 -0.40 5.24 12.72
CA LEU A 198 -1.83 4.99 12.53
C LEU A 198 -2.35 5.60 11.23
N TYR A 199 -1.90 6.80 10.85
CA TYR A 199 -2.32 7.42 9.59
C TYR A 199 -1.98 6.54 8.38
N ILE A 200 -0.79 5.92 8.34
CA ILE A 200 -0.41 5.05 7.21
C ILE A 200 -1.12 3.69 7.27
N MET A 201 -1.27 3.09 8.45
CA MET A 201 -1.96 1.80 8.62
C MET A 201 -3.43 1.90 8.20
N ILE A 202 -4.13 2.95 8.67
CA ILE A 202 -5.54 3.16 8.39
C ILE A 202 -5.76 3.65 6.95
N ALA A 203 -4.88 4.49 6.42
CA ALA A 203 -4.93 4.86 5.01
C ALA A 203 -4.80 3.63 4.10
N THR A 204 -3.89 2.72 4.42
CA THR A 204 -3.71 1.49 3.64
C THR A 204 -4.90 0.55 3.80
N LEU A 205 -5.54 0.50 4.98
CA LEU A 205 -6.79 -0.26 5.17
C LEU A 205 -7.95 0.32 4.34
N ILE A 206 -8.08 1.65 4.26
CA ILE A 206 -9.08 2.32 3.41
C ILE A 206 -8.79 2.03 1.93
N CYS A 207 -7.54 2.18 1.48
CA CYS A 207 -7.16 1.79 0.12
C CYS A 207 -7.41 0.30 -0.13
N GLY A 208 -7.14 -0.55 0.86
CA GLY A 208 -7.46 -1.98 0.87
C GLY A 208 -8.92 -2.25 0.57
N PHE A 209 -9.82 -1.58 1.29
CA PHE A 209 -11.25 -1.65 1.02
C PHE A 209 -11.61 -1.26 -0.41
N PHE A 210 -11.03 -0.18 -0.96
CA PHE A 210 -11.30 0.22 -2.34
C PHE A 210 -10.67 -0.71 -3.38
N TRP A 211 -9.49 -1.28 -3.11
CA TRP A 211 -8.90 -2.33 -3.96
C TRP A 211 -9.86 -3.51 -4.07
N GLU A 212 -10.41 -3.97 -2.95
CA GLU A 212 -11.35 -5.08 -2.91
C GLU A 212 -12.69 -4.75 -3.57
N PHE A 213 -13.24 -3.56 -3.29
CA PHE A 213 -14.47 -3.09 -3.91
C PHE A 213 -14.36 -3.03 -5.43
N TRP A 214 -13.32 -2.38 -5.97
CA TRP A 214 -13.15 -2.23 -7.41
C TRP A 214 -12.73 -3.54 -8.10
N ASN A 215 -11.98 -4.41 -7.42
CA ASN A 215 -11.63 -5.74 -7.92
C ASN A 215 -12.81 -6.68 -8.06
N PHE A 216 -13.81 -6.56 -7.18
CA PHE A 216 -14.98 -7.44 -7.20
C PHE A 216 -15.68 -7.42 -8.57
N TRP A 217 -15.82 -6.22 -9.13
CA TRP A 217 -16.55 -5.94 -10.37
C TRP A 217 -15.68 -5.93 -11.63
N ALA A 218 -14.36 -5.87 -11.48
CA ALA A 218 -13.44 -5.69 -12.60
C ALA A 218 -13.44 -6.89 -13.57
N TYR A 219 -13.27 -6.59 -14.86
CA TYR A 219 -13.08 -7.64 -15.88
C TYR A 219 -11.75 -8.39 -15.67
N PRO A 220 -10.58 -7.71 -15.69
CA PRO A 220 -9.38 -8.29 -15.12
C PRO A 220 -9.46 -8.18 -13.61
N LYS A 221 -9.38 -9.31 -12.92
CA LYS A 221 -9.48 -9.34 -11.44
C LYS A 221 -8.50 -10.33 -10.84
N TRP A 222 -8.11 -10.09 -9.60
CA TRP A 222 -7.36 -11.05 -8.81
C TRP A 222 -8.28 -11.79 -7.84
N PHE A 223 -7.89 -13.02 -7.52
CA PHE A 223 -8.52 -13.85 -6.52
C PHE A 223 -7.48 -14.23 -5.48
N TYR A 224 -7.94 -14.36 -4.24
CA TYR A 224 -7.10 -14.82 -3.13
C TYR A 224 -7.14 -16.33 -3.00
N ASN A 225 -5.96 -16.91 -2.90
CA ASN A 225 -5.77 -18.27 -2.45
C ASN A 225 -5.08 -18.18 -1.09
N ILE A 226 -5.79 -18.52 -0.01
CA ILE A 226 -5.22 -18.47 1.34
C ILE A 226 -5.08 -19.92 1.85
N PRO A 227 -3.91 -20.56 1.66
CA PRO A 227 -3.74 -21.99 1.85
C PRO A 227 -4.08 -22.46 3.27
N LEU A 228 -3.72 -21.65 4.27
CA LEU A 228 -3.83 -22.03 5.68
C LEU A 228 -5.25 -21.92 6.23
N LEU A 229 -6.02 -20.92 5.77
CA LEU A 229 -7.39 -20.65 6.24
C LEU A 229 -8.36 -21.77 5.86
N HIS A 230 -8.11 -22.44 4.74
CA HIS A 230 -8.94 -23.56 4.28
C HIS A 230 -8.55 -24.89 4.96
N ASN A 231 -7.24 -25.13 5.17
CA ASN A 231 -6.74 -26.46 5.51
C ASN A 231 -6.56 -26.74 7.01
N LEU A 232 -6.37 -25.71 7.85
CA LEU A 232 -6.17 -25.92 9.30
C LEU A 232 -7.48 -26.03 10.11
N GLY A 233 -8.65 -26.05 9.47
CA GLY A 233 -9.93 -26.18 10.19
C GLY A 233 -10.30 -24.98 11.06
N PHE A 234 -9.56 -23.86 11.00
CA PHE A 234 -9.94 -22.57 11.56
C PHE A 234 -11.06 -21.89 10.74
N LEU A 235 -12.05 -22.67 10.29
CA LEU A 235 -13.23 -22.21 9.57
C LEU A 235 -14.30 -21.81 10.58
N THR A 236 -14.13 -20.62 11.13
CA THR A 236 -15.18 -19.92 11.87
C THR A 236 -16.01 -19.07 10.89
N PRO A 237 -17.22 -18.63 11.27
CA PRO A 237 -17.95 -17.64 10.48
C PRO A 237 -17.11 -16.40 10.19
N ILE A 238 -16.28 -15.96 11.14
CA ILE A 238 -15.41 -14.78 11.02
C ILE A 238 -14.31 -14.97 9.96
N THR A 239 -13.71 -16.15 9.91
CA THR A 239 -12.60 -16.46 9.00
C THR A 239 -13.05 -16.84 7.60
N THR A 240 -14.31 -17.23 7.43
CA THR A 240 -14.92 -17.52 6.12
C THR A 240 -15.74 -16.37 5.56
N PHE A 241 -16.08 -15.36 6.37
CA PHE A 241 -16.78 -14.17 5.91
C PHE A 241 -15.91 -13.36 4.94
N LYS A 242 -16.43 -13.16 3.73
CA LYS A 242 -15.80 -12.34 2.70
C LYS A 242 -16.49 -10.98 2.62
N ILE A 243 -15.66 -9.95 2.54
CA ILE A 243 -16.09 -8.63 2.07
C ILE A 243 -15.41 -8.49 0.71
N PHE A 244 -16.21 -8.55 -0.36
CA PHE A 244 -15.73 -8.70 -1.74
C PHE A 244 -14.92 -9.99 -1.93
N GLU A 245 -13.71 -9.92 -2.52
CA GLU A 245 -12.87 -11.10 -2.78
C GLU A 245 -12.04 -11.52 -1.56
N MET A 246 -11.83 -10.62 -0.60
CA MET A 246 -10.97 -10.82 0.56
C MET A 246 -11.74 -11.34 1.79
N TYR A 247 -11.14 -12.28 2.50
CA TYR A 247 -11.62 -12.73 3.82
C TYR A 247 -11.32 -11.68 4.89
N LEU A 248 -12.21 -11.54 5.89
CA LEU A 248 -12.07 -10.50 6.92
C LEU A 248 -10.67 -10.45 7.59
N PRO A 249 -10.02 -11.57 7.96
CA PRO A 249 -8.66 -11.52 8.52
C PRO A 249 -7.60 -10.98 7.54
N GLY A 250 -7.82 -11.14 6.23
CA GLY A 250 -6.92 -10.63 5.20
C GLY A 250 -6.84 -9.11 5.18
N TYR A 251 -7.92 -8.41 5.58
CA TYR A 251 -7.91 -6.94 5.71
C TYR A 251 -6.91 -6.45 6.77
N LEU A 252 -6.64 -7.25 7.80
CA LEU A 252 -5.62 -6.90 8.80
C LEU A 252 -4.21 -6.84 8.20
N GLY A 253 -3.98 -7.53 7.07
CA GLY A 253 -2.73 -7.49 6.32
C GLY A 253 -2.44 -6.14 5.66
N TYR A 254 -3.46 -5.32 5.35
CA TYR A 254 -3.24 -3.98 4.78
C TYR A 254 -2.53 -3.02 5.75
N MET A 255 -2.71 -3.21 7.06
CA MET A 255 -2.06 -2.37 8.06
C MET A 255 -0.52 -2.50 8.05
N PRO A 256 0.08 -3.70 8.23
CA PRO A 256 1.52 -3.89 8.09
C PRO A 256 2.01 -3.68 6.66
N PHE A 257 1.17 -3.95 5.64
CA PHE A 257 1.49 -3.60 4.26
C PHE A 257 1.76 -2.10 4.10
N GLY A 258 0.96 -1.23 4.72
CA GLY A 258 1.20 0.22 4.74
C GLY A 258 2.55 0.62 5.32
N LEU A 259 2.98 -0.07 6.38
CA LEU A 259 4.30 0.11 6.98
C LEU A 259 5.42 -0.34 6.04
N SER A 260 5.22 -1.45 5.33
CA SER A 260 6.13 -1.93 4.28
C SER A 260 6.24 -0.92 3.13
N LEU A 261 5.13 -0.38 2.63
CA LEU A 261 5.14 0.67 1.61
C LEU A 261 5.93 1.89 2.06
N PHE A 262 5.70 2.36 3.29
CA PHE A 262 6.41 3.51 3.87
C PHE A 262 7.92 3.25 3.93
N ALA A 263 8.33 2.11 4.49
CA ALA A 263 9.74 1.76 4.64
C ALA A 263 10.45 1.59 3.29
N MET A 264 9.80 0.90 2.34
CA MET A 264 10.33 0.69 0.99
C MET A 264 10.45 2.00 0.21
N TYR A 265 9.45 2.88 0.29
CA TYR A 265 9.49 4.19 -0.36
C TYR A 265 10.69 5.02 0.11
N TYR A 266 10.85 5.23 1.42
CA TYR A 266 11.95 6.07 1.93
C TYR A 266 13.33 5.41 1.77
N PHE A 267 13.38 4.08 1.73
CA PHE A 267 14.60 3.36 1.40
C PHE A 267 15.03 3.64 -0.05
N ALA A 268 14.11 3.44 -1.01
CA ALA A 268 14.35 3.67 -2.43
C ALA A 268 14.63 5.15 -2.73
N GLU A 269 13.85 6.07 -2.15
CA GLU A 269 14.07 7.51 -2.30
C GLU A 269 15.46 7.92 -1.81
N GLY A 270 15.91 7.35 -0.70
CA GLY A 270 17.24 7.58 -0.15
C GLY A 270 18.37 7.04 -1.02
N ILE A 271 18.14 5.99 -1.82
CA ILE A 271 19.09 5.50 -2.83
C ILE A 271 19.17 6.49 -3.99
N ILE A 272 18.01 6.91 -4.53
CA ILE A 272 17.92 7.85 -5.66
C ILE A 272 18.62 9.18 -5.32
N ARG A 273 18.44 9.69 -4.10
CA ARG A 273 19.12 10.92 -3.63
C ARG A 273 20.64 10.76 -3.62
N LYS A 274 21.15 9.61 -3.19
CA LYS A 274 22.60 9.35 -3.12
C LYS A 274 23.23 9.33 -4.52
N ILE A 275 22.55 8.73 -5.50
CA ILE A 275 23.01 8.68 -6.90
C ILE A 275 23.12 10.09 -7.50
N LYS A 276 22.24 11.03 -7.13
CA LYS A 276 22.32 12.41 -7.61
C LYS A 276 23.42 13.25 -6.96
N SER A 277 23.95 12.82 -5.81
CA SER A 277 25.00 13.52 -5.07
C SER A 277 26.41 12.99 -5.33
N SER A 278 26.52 11.91 -6.10
CA SER A 278 27.77 11.29 -6.56
C SER A 278 28.03 11.65 -8.01
#